data_AF-A0A7W0NYZ0-F1
#
_entry.id   AF-A0A7W0NYZ0-F1
#
_cell.length_a   1.000
_cell.length_b   1.000
_cell.length_c   1.000
_cell.angle_alpha   90.00
_cell.angle_beta   90.00
_cell.angle_gamma   90.00
#
_symmetry.space_group_name_H-M   'P 1'
#
loop_
_entity.id
_entity.type
_entity.pdbx_description
1 polymer ?
#
loop_
_entity_poly.entity_id
_entity_poly.type
_entity_poly.pdbx_seq_one_letter_code
_entity_poly.pdbx_strand_id
1 'polypeptide(L)'
;MSGRILRRRWMPFLALGLVASLLSPSSAIAITKSEVDRACAASSAALADYRAASASFDEAADEYEQASLEVDAVLYRQGRTAETLDLRRASMVEAEDRFQSQAIEAYMNGGGTPSTLFLTAGSIDQVMLTNEFLSATSTDERDAASDLAALQGELNVLSIQLTDLEAELRSVEAVRLDAKDKQEAAMLEDQLTWEKLDGNCRSAQKQYEIELARAAAARGSAAGGVSAAATPNFLCPFPGSSFTNSWGAPRSGGRGHQGTDMMGPYGAPLYASASGTLYTASSSLGGKTVWLIADYGTAYYYAHLSSYNLSSGTAVSRGDVVGYNGDSGNASGGAPHLHFEIHPNGRGSSAVNPYPTLVAACR
;
A
#
# COMPACT_ATOMS: atom_id res chain seq x y z
N MET A 1 -64.29 70.53 2.94
CA MET A 1 -63.44 71.71 3.17
C MET A 1 -62.61 71.51 4.43
N SER A 2 -61.39 72.03 4.40
CA SER A 2 -60.43 72.15 5.50
C SER A 2 -59.49 70.96 5.74
N GLY A 3 -58.42 70.94 4.96
CA GLY A 3 -57.19 70.24 5.30
C GLY A 3 -56.46 70.93 6.46
N ARG A 4 -55.66 70.17 7.20
CA ARG A 4 -54.67 70.72 8.13
C ARG A 4 -53.27 70.28 7.72
N ILE A 5 -52.45 71.32 7.66
CA ILE A 5 -51.12 71.39 7.09
C ILE A 5 -50.08 70.93 8.12
N LEU A 6 -49.08 70.20 7.60
CA LEU A 6 -47.84 69.81 8.25
C LEU A 6 -47.17 70.94 9.04
N ARG A 7 -46.68 70.63 10.25
CA ARG A 7 -45.48 71.26 10.80
C ARG A 7 -44.47 70.18 11.20
N ARG A 8 -43.24 70.42 10.77
CA ARG A 8 -42.11 69.50 10.71
C ARG A 8 -40.97 70.04 11.59
N ARG A 9 -40.24 69.12 12.24
CA ARG A 9 -38.94 69.27 12.95
C ARG A 9 -39.05 70.04 14.28
N TRP A 10 -38.36 69.68 15.36
CA TRP A 10 -36.95 69.29 15.50
C TRP A 10 -36.77 68.15 16.53
N MET A 11 -35.91 67.16 16.25
CA MET A 11 -35.38 66.20 17.23
C MET A 11 -33.89 66.51 17.47
N PRO A 12 -33.39 66.47 18.71
CA PRO A 12 -31.96 66.68 19.00
C PRO A 12 -31.14 65.43 18.67
N PHE A 13 -29.90 65.66 18.27
CA PHE A 13 -28.89 64.65 17.98
C PHE A 13 -28.64 63.73 19.19
N LEU A 14 -28.81 62.42 18.98
CA LEU A 14 -28.32 61.36 19.86
C LEU A 14 -26.84 61.12 19.55
N ALA A 15 -25.96 61.49 20.47
CA ALA A 15 -24.57 61.06 20.47
C ALA A 15 -24.51 59.62 21.01
N LEU A 16 -24.52 58.63 20.11
CA LEU A 16 -24.15 57.26 20.46
C LEU A 16 -22.62 57.18 20.50
N GLY A 17 -22.06 57.13 21.71
CA GLY A 17 -20.69 56.73 21.94
C GLY A 17 -20.51 55.27 21.53
N LEU A 18 -19.75 55.05 20.46
CA LEU A 18 -19.36 53.74 19.98
C LEU A 18 -18.31 53.17 20.95
N VAL A 19 -18.75 52.42 21.95
CA VAL A 19 -17.85 51.59 22.77
C VAL A 19 -17.41 50.44 21.89
N ALA A 20 -16.23 50.57 21.29
CA ALA A 20 -15.53 49.48 20.64
C ALA A 20 -15.11 48.47 21.73
N SER A 21 -15.96 47.48 21.95
CA SER A 21 -15.63 46.29 22.73
C SER A 21 -14.50 45.56 22.01
N LEU A 22 -13.26 45.82 22.44
CA LEU A 22 -12.10 45.00 22.12
C LEU A 22 -12.36 43.59 22.66
N LEU A 23 -12.92 42.73 21.82
CA LEU A 23 -12.84 41.28 22.00
C LEU A 23 -11.38 40.91 21.84
N SER A 24 -10.66 40.86 22.96
CA SER A 24 -9.37 40.18 23.04
C SER A 24 -9.57 38.77 22.50
N PRO A 25 -8.76 38.29 21.52
CA PRO A 25 -8.85 36.91 21.10
C PRO A 25 -8.54 36.05 22.32
N SER A 26 -9.47 35.16 22.68
CA SER A 26 -9.26 34.14 23.70
C SER A 26 -7.94 33.45 23.39
N SER A 27 -6.94 33.64 24.25
CA SER A 27 -5.71 32.87 24.24
C SER A 27 -6.10 31.41 24.42
N ALA A 28 -6.09 30.66 23.32
CA ALA A 28 -6.14 29.21 23.37
C ALA A 28 -5.05 28.76 24.34
N ILE A 29 -5.45 28.08 25.41
CA ILE A 29 -4.53 27.57 26.42
C ILE A 29 -3.57 26.62 25.69
N ALA A 30 -2.27 26.94 25.70
CA ALA A 30 -1.26 26.12 25.07
C ALA A 30 -1.20 24.76 25.80
N ILE A 31 -1.36 23.66 25.05
CA ILE A 31 -1.28 22.31 25.60
C ILE A 31 0.11 22.07 26.19
N THR A 32 0.16 21.49 27.38
CA THR A 32 1.40 21.22 28.11
C THR A 32 1.91 19.80 27.84
N LYS A 33 3.21 19.57 28.04
CA LYS A 33 3.80 18.22 27.95
C LYS A 33 3.08 17.21 28.85
N SER A 34 2.68 17.62 30.05
CA SER A 34 1.94 16.75 30.99
C SER A 34 0.53 16.38 30.50
N GLU A 35 -0.11 17.23 29.70
CA GLU A 35 -1.40 16.91 29.08
C GLU A 35 -1.23 15.93 27.92
N VAL A 36 -0.17 16.06 27.13
CA VAL A 36 0.21 15.06 26.11
C VAL A 36 0.51 13.72 26.76
N ASP A 37 1.34 13.70 27.80
CA ASP A 37 1.72 12.47 28.51
C ASP A 37 0.48 11.76 29.10
N ARG A 38 -0.48 12.52 29.65
CA ARG A 38 -1.76 11.96 30.12
C ARG A 38 -2.64 11.44 29.01
N ALA A 39 -2.76 12.15 27.88
CA ALA A 39 -3.54 11.70 26.73
C ALA A 39 -2.96 10.41 26.14
N CYS A 40 -1.63 10.33 26.02
CA CYS A 40 -0.95 9.15 25.51
C CYS A 40 -0.96 7.98 26.52
N ALA A 41 -0.87 8.24 27.83
CA ALA A 41 -1.08 7.22 28.84
C ALA A 41 -2.50 6.64 28.79
N ALA A 42 -3.52 7.49 28.63
CA ALA A 42 -4.91 7.05 28.48
C ALA A 42 -5.12 6.22 27.20
N SER A 43 -4.56 6.65 26.06
CA SER A 43 -4.58 5.87 24.81
C SER A 43 -3.88 4.52 24.98
N SER A 44 -2.74 4.47 25.68
CA SER A 44 -2.00 3.23 25.92
C SER A 44 -2.73 2.24 26.84
N ALA A 45 -3.41 2.74 27.88
CA ALA A 45 -4.21 1.93 28.79
C ALA A 45 -5.44 1.37 28.07
N ALA A 46 -6.14 2.21 27.31
CA ALA A 46 -7.29 1.77 26.51
C ALA A 46 -6.90 0.74 25.44
N LEU A 47 -5.69 0.83 24.86
CA LEU A 47 -5.16 -0.21 23.97
C LEU A 47 -4.92 -1.53 24.69
N ALA A 48 -4.38 -1.50 25.90
CA ALA A 48 -4.14 -2.71 26.69
C ALA A 48 -5.47 -3.41 27.03
N ASP A 49 -6.48 -2.64 27.46
CA ASP A 49 -7.82 -3.15 27.76
C ASP A 49 -8.50 -3.69 26.50
N TYR A 50 -8.37 -2.99 25.37
CA TYR A 50 -8.91 -3.42 24.08
C TYR A 50 -8.23 -4.70 23.59
N ARG A 51 -6.90 -4.81 23.62
CA ARG A 51 -6.19 -6.05 23.22
C ARG A 51 -6.53 -7.23 24.12
N ALA A 52 -6.74 -6.99 25.42
CA ALA A 52 -7.24 -8.01 26.33
C ALA A 52 -8.69 -8.43 26.03
N ALA A 53 -9.45 -7.60 25.32
CA ALA A 53 -10.85 -7.83 24.95
C ALA A 53 -11.05 -8.25 23.48
N SER A 54 -10.05 -8.10 22.60
CA SER A 54 -10.14 -8.38 21.17
C SER A 54 -10.04 -9.89 20.87
N ALA A 55 -10.95 -10.66 21.47
CA ALA A 55 -11.12 -12.08 21.20
C ALA A 55 -11.68 -12.34 19.79
N SER A 56 -12.37 -11.36 19.20
CA SER A 56 -13.03 -11.51 17.89
C SER A 56 -12.06 -11.64 16.73
N PHE A 57 -10.89 -10.98 16.78
CA PHE A 57 -9.86 -11.15 15.75
C PHE A 57 -9.23 -12.54 15.85
N ASP A 58 -8.83 -12.95 17.06
CA ASP A 58 -8.21 -14.26 17.29
C ASP A 58 -9.18 -15.39 16.91
N GLU A 59 -10.46 -15.29 17.29
CA GLU A 59 -11.50 -16.25 16.92
C GLU A 59 -11.70 -16.33 15.39
N ALA A 60 -11.77 -15.19 14.70
CA ALA A 60 -11.91 -15.16 13.24
C ALA A 60 -10.65 -15.67 12.52
N ALA A 61 -9.46 -15.43 13.07
CA ALA A 61 -8.21 -15.95 12.54
C ALA A 61 -8.15 -17.49 12.69
N ASP A 62 -8.55 -18.00 13.85
CA ASP A 62 -8.66 -19.45 14.11
C ASP A 62 -9.68 -20.10 13.16
N GLU A 63 -10.86 -19.50 12.97
CA GLU A 63 -11.87 -19.99 12.00
C GLU A 63 -11.29 -20.10 10.58
N TYR A 64 -10.56 -19.06 10.13
CA TYR A 64 -9.94 -19.06 8.80
C TYR A 64 -8.82 -20.11 8.67
N GLU A 65 -8.01 -20.28 9.72
CA GLU A 65 -6.96 -21.30 9.75
C GLU A 65 -7.55 -22.71 9.68
N GLN A 66 -8.56 -23.01 10.51
CA GLN A 66 -9.24 -24.32 10.48
C GLN A 66 -9.86 -24.60 9.11
N ALA A 67 -10.58 -23.63 8.53
CA ALA A 67 -11.17 -23.80 7.19
C ALA A 67 -10.10 -23.98 6.09
N SER A 68 -8.93 -23.36 6.24
CA SER A 68 -7.81 -23.56 5.31
C SER A 68 -7.22 -24.97 5.43
N LEU A 69 -7.08 -25.49 6.64
CA LEU A 69 -6.64 -26.87 6.88
C LEU A 69 -7.63 -27.90 6.32
N GLU A 70 -8.94 -27.62 6.38
CA GLU A 70 -9.96 -28.47 5.75
C GLU A 70 -9.84 -28.49 4.22
N VAL A 71 -9.63 -27.33 3.59
CA VAL A 71 -9.36 -27.24 2.15
C VAL A 71 -8.14 -28.08 1.76
N ASP A 72 -7.03 -27.95 2.50
CA ASP A 72 -5.82 -28.72 2.25
C ASP A 72 -6.04 -30.23 2.40
N ALA A 73 -6.82 -30.64 3.41
CA ALA A 73 -7.17 -32.05 3.62
C ALA A 73 -8.00 -32.61 2.46
N VAL A 74 -8.96 -31.85 1.94
CA VAL A 74 -9.76 -32.27 0.77
C VAL A 74 -8.92 -32.35 -0.49
N LEU A 75 -8.08 -31.33 -0.76
CA LEU A 75 -7.16 -31.33 -1.89
C LEU A 75 -6.19 -32.52 -1.86
N TYR A 76 -5.69 -32.87 -0.67
CA TYR A 76 -4.84 -34.04 -0.50
C TYR A 76 -5.58 -35.34 -0.85
N ARG A 77 -6.82 -35.52 -0.37
CA ARG A 77 -7.65 -36.70 -0.72
C ARG A 77 -7.94 -36.73 -2.23
N GLN A 78 -8.27 -35.59 -2.82
CA GLN A 78 -8.54 -35.47 -4.26
C GLN A 78 -7.32 -35.89 -5.09
N GLY A 79 -6.13 -35.38 -4.75
CA GLY A 79 -4.89 -35.75 -5.43
C GLY A 79 -4.58 -37.24 -5.35
N ARG A 80 -4.75 -37.86 -4.16
CA ARG A 80 -4.54 -39.30 -3.96
C ARG A 80 -5.53 -40.16 -4.74
N THR A 81 -6.80 -39.76 -4.80
CA THR A 81 -7.83 -40.44 -5.58
C THR A 81 -7.56 -40.32 -7.09
N ALA A 82 -7.17 -39.13 -7.56
CA ALA A 82 -6.82 -38.89 -8.96
C ALA A 82 -5.62 -39.74 -9.40
N GLU A 83 -4.57 -39.80 -8.59
CA GLU A 83 -3.40 -40.65 -8.83
C GLU A 83 -3.82 -42.13 -8.93
N THR A 84 -4.68 -42.59 -8.02
CA THR A 84 -5.18 -43.97 -8.03
C THR A 84 -6.02 -44.25 -9.29
N LEU A 85 -6.85 -43.30 -9.71
CA LEU A 85 -7.65 -43.40 -10.93
C LEU A 85 -6.76 -43.55 -12.17
N ASP A 86 -5.70 -42.75 -12.27
CA ASP A 86 -4.77 -42.81 -13.41
C ASP A 86 -3.99 -44.13 -13.44
N LEU A 87 -3.56 -44.64 -12.27
CA LEU A 87 -2.96 -45.98 -12.18
C LEU A 87 -3.93 -47.08 -12.62
N ARG A 88 -5.20 -47.01 -12.21
CA ARG A 88 -6.23 -47.99 -12.62
C ARG A 88 -6.59 -47.89 -14.08
N ARG A 89 -6.58 -46.68 -14.67
CA ARG A 89 -6.75 -46.49 -16.11
C ARG A 89 -5.62 -47.14 -16.89
N ALA A 90 -4.38 -47.03 -16.43
CA ALA A 90 -3.25 -47.73 -17.04
C ALA A 90 -3.42 -49.26 -16.95
N SER A 91 -3.82 -49.79 -15.79
CA SER A 91 -4.13 -51.22 -15.63
C SER A 91 -5.28 -51.69 -16.52
N MET A 92 -6.28 -50.85 -16.77
CA MET A 92 -7.39 -51.14 -17.70
C MET A 92 -6.86 -51.34 -19.13
N VAL A 93 -5.99 -50.45 -19.60
CA VAL A 93 -5.38 -50.58 -20.94
C VAL A 93 -4.57 -51.88 -21.07
N GLU A 94 -3.79 -52.23 -20.05
CA GLU A 94 -3.05 -53.50 -20.03
C GLU A 94 -3.97 -54.72 -20.02
N ALA A 95 -5.07 -54.67 -19.26
CA ALA A 95 -6.06 -55.75 -19.23
C ALA A 95 -6.79 -55.90 -20.57
N GLU A 96 -7.10 -54.79 -21.24
CA GLU A 96 -7.74 -54.79 -22.57
C GLU A 96 -6.82 -55.41 -23.62
N ASP A 97 -5.52 -55.10 -23.61
CA ASP A 97 -4.53 -55.67 -24.53
C ASP A 97 -4.36 -57.18 -24.34
N ARG A 98 -4.29 -57.63 -23.07
CA ARG A 98 -4.26 -59.07 -22.75
C ARG A 98 -5.51 -59.79 -23.26
N PHE A 99 -6.67 -59.21 -22.98
CA PHE A 99 -7.95 -59.78 -23.41
C PHE A 99 -8.06 -59.86 -24.94
N GLN A 100 -7.67 -58.81 -25.67
CA GLN A 100 -7.65 -58.80 -27.13
C GLN A 100 -6.69 -59.86 -27.69
N SER A 101 -5.50 -59.99 -27.11
CA SER A 101 -4.51 -60.99 -27.53
C SER A 101 -5.02 -62.42 -27.37
N GLN A 102 -5.66 -62.72 -26.23
CA GLN A 102 -6.27 -64.03 -25.99
C GLN A 102 -7.45 -64.32 -26.93
N ALA A 103 -8.30 -63.32 -27.18
CA ALA A 103 -9.43 -63.46 -28.11
C ALA A 103 -8.97 -63.76 -29.56
N ILE A 104 -7.86 -63.13 -30.01
CA ILE A 104 -7.25 -63.42 -31.31
C ILE A 104 -6.71 -64.86 -31.36
N GLU A 105 -6.01 -65.30 -30.31
CA GLU A 105 -5.47 -66.65 -30.23
C GLU A 105 -6.57 -67.73 -30.26
N ALA A 106 -7.65 -67.52 -29.50
CA ALA A 106 -8.81 -68.41 -29.49
C ALA A 106 -9.48 -68.51 -30.86
N TYR A 107 -9.60 -67.39 -31.58
CA TYR A 107 -10.10 -67.37 -32.96
C TYR A 107 -9.20 -68.17 -33.92
N MET A 108 -7.88 -67.98 -33.84
CA MET A 108 -6.90 -68.64 -34.71
C MET A 108 -6.82 -70.16 -34.47
N ASN A 109 -7.06 -70.61 -33.23
CA ASN A 109 -7.00 -72.02 -32.85
C ASN A 109 -8.35 -72.77 -33.03
N GLY A 110 -9.36 -72.15 -33.65
CA GLY A 110 -10.63 -72.79 -33.98
C GLY A 110 -11.61 -72.91 -32.80
N GLY A 111 -11.41 -72.12 -31.73
CA GLY A 111 -12.39 -71.96 -30.65
C GLY A 111 -13.68 -71.34 -31.19
N GLY A 112 -14.83 -71.92 -30.82
CA GLY A 112 -16.15 -71.52 -31.33
C GLY A 112 -16.40 -70.02 -31.11
N THR A 113 -16.75 -69.32 -32.19
CA THR A 113 -16.80 -67.86 -32.28
C THR A 113 -17.78 -67.20 -31.29
N PRO A 114 -17.30 -66.40 -30.32
CA PRO A 114 -18.13 -65.49 -29.52
C PRO A 114 -18.35 -64.13 -30.20
N SER A 115 -17.83 -63.92 -31.42
CA SER A 115 -17.74 -62.61 -32.07
C SER A 115 -19.08 -61.89 -32.25
N THR A 116 -20.18 -62.62 -32.48
CA THR A 116 -21.54 -62.04 -32.55
C THR A 116 -22.02 -61.54 -31.20
N LEU A 117 -21.65 -62.22 -30.12
CA LEU A 117 -22.00 -61.87 -28.75
C LEU A 117 -21.34 -60.56 -28.33
N PHE A 118 -20.05 -60.38 -28.65
CA PHE A 118 -19.30 -59.14 -28.40
C PHE A 118 -19.76 -57.97 -29.26
N LEU A 119 -20.20 -58.21 -30.50
CA LEU A 119 -20.70 -57.17 -31.40
C LEU A 119 -22.12 -56.68 -31.05
N THR A 120 -22.87 -57.45 -30.25
CA THR A 120 -24.28 -57.16 -29.91
C THR A 120 -24.49 -56.74 -28.46
N ALA A 121 -23.56 -57.08 -27.56
CA ALA A 121 -23.66 -56.72 -26.15
C ALA A 121 -23.35 -55.24 -25.90
N GLY A 122 -24.13 -54.61 -25.01
CA GLY A 122 -23.95 -53.20 -24.63
C GLY A 122 -22.90 -52.98 -23.53
N SER A 123 -22.45 -54.05 -22.86
CA SER A 123 -21.40 -54.01 -21.84
C SER A 123 -20.71 -55.37 -21.68
N ILE A 124 -19.48 -55.37 -21.13
CA ILE A 124 -18.73 -56.61 -20.86
C ILE A 124 -19.44 -57.50 -19.82
N ASP A 125 -20.16 -56.89 -18.87
CA ASP A 125 -20.98 -57.62 -17.89
C ASP A 125 -22.10 -58.41 -18.57
N GLN A 126 -22.73 -57.85 -19.61
CA GLN A 126 -23.75 -58.56 -20.38
C GLN A 126 -23.15 -59.78 -21.10
N VAL A 127 -21.94 -59.64 -21.64
CA VAL A 127 -21.24 -60.75 -22.32
C VAL A 127 -20.95 -61.88 -21.33
N MET A 128 -20.40 -61.55 -20.16
CA MET A 128 -19.99 -62.54 -19.15
C MET A 128 -21.14 -63.35 -18.55
N LEU A 129 -22.36 -62.81 -18.57
CA LEU A 129 -23.56 -63.47 -18.03
C LEU A 129 -24.25 -64.40 -19.04
N THR A 130 -23.80 -64.46 -20.29
CA THR A 130 -24.42 -65.34 -21.30
C THR A 130 -23.95 -66.80 -21.16
N ASN A 131 -24.89 -67.73 -21.32
CA ASN A 131 -24.59 -69.16 -21.26
C ASN A 131 -23.66 -69.61 -22.42
N GLU A 132 -23.66 -68.86 -23.52
CA GLU A 132 -22.79 -69.05 -24.68
C GLU A 132 -21.34 -68.69 -24.34
N PHE A 133 -21.09 -67.54 -23.70
CA PHE A 133 -19.76 -67.18 -23.20
C PHE A 133 -19.24 -68.19 -22.17
N LEU A 134 -20.07 -68.59 -21.20
CA LEU A 134 -19.71 -69.54 -20.14
C LEU A 134 -19.47 -70.98 -20.62
N SER A 135 -19.91 -71.36 -21.82
CA SER A 135 -19.69 -72.71 -22.37
C SER A 135 -18.63 -72.76 -23.47
N ALA A 136 -18.35 -71.64 -24.14
CA ALA A 136 -17.43 -71.56 -25.28
C ALA A 136 -16.01 -71.09 -24.95
N THR A 137 -15.78 -70.46 -23.79
CA THR A 137 -14.48 -69.86 -23.41
C THR A 137 -13.67 -70.72 -22.45
N SER A 138 -12.34 -70.62 -22.54
CA SER A 138 -11.38 -71.19 -21.59
C SER A 138 -11.41 -70.45 -20.25
N THR A 139 -10.83 -71.04 -19.19
CA THR A 139 -10.73 -70.38 -17.87
C THR A 139 -9.97 -69.05 -17.96
N ASP A 140 -8.86 -69.02 -18.71
CA ASP A 140 -8.00 -67.83 -18.83
C ASP A 140 -8.74 -66.64 -19.46
N GLU A 141 -9.63 -66.87 -20.43
CA GLU A 141 -10.46 -65.83 -21.05
C GLU A 141 -11.54 -65.29 -20.10
N ARG A 142 -12.09 -66.15 -19.24
CA ARG A 142 -13.08 -65.74 -18.23
C ARG A 142 -12.42 -64.90 -17.15
N ASP A 143 -11.21 -65.26 -16.75
CA ASP A 143 -10.43 -64.52 -15.76
C ASP A 143 -10.07 -63.13 -16.31
N ALA A 144 -9.62 -63.03 -17.55
CA ALA A 144 -9.32 -61.74 -18.19
C ALA A 144 -10.57 -60.85 -18.34
N ALA A 145 -11.73 -61.41 -18.69
CA ALA A 145 -12.99 -60.68 -18.75
C ALA A 145 -13.46 -60.22 -17.36
N SER A 146 -13.27 -61.05 -16.33
CA SER A 146 -13.58 -60.73 -14.94
C SER A 146 -12.70 -59.58 -14.43
N ASP A 147 -11.40 -59.60 -14.74
CA ASP A 147 -10.45 -58.53 -14.40
C ASP A 147 -10.86 -57.19 -15.02
N LEU A 148 -11.29 -57.20 -16.29
CA LEU A 148 -11.79 -56.01 -16.98
C LEU A 148 -13.04 -55.42 -16.31
N ALA A 149 -14.01 -56.27 -15.96
CA ALA A 149 -15.21 -55.81 -15.28
C ALA A 149 -14.90 -55.26 -13.87
N ALA A 150 -13.99 -55.91 -13.13
CA ALA A 150 -13.54 -55.43 -11.83
C ALA A 150 -12.89 -54.04 -11.93
N LEU A 151 -11.95 -53.87 -12.87
CA LEU A 151 -11.28 -52.58 -13.12
C LEU A 151 -12.27 -51.50 -13.56
N GLN A 152 -13.21 -51.84 -14.45
CA GLN A 152 -14.27 -50.91 -14.87
C GLN A 152 -15.12 -50.45 -13.67
N GLY A 153 -15.46 -51.36 -12.76
CA GLY A 153 -16.15 -51.05 -11.50
C GLY A 153 -15.34 -50.12 -10.61
N GLU A 154 -14.05 -50.40 -10.41
CA GLU A 154 -13.14 -49.54 -9.63
C GLU A 154 -13.02 -48.13 -10.21
N LEU A 155 -12.86 -48.02 -11.54
CA LEU A 155 -12.79 -46.74 -12.24
C LEU A 155 -14.06 -45.90 -12.05
N ASN A 156 -15.24 -46.53 -12.12
CA ASN A 156 -16.51 -45.85 -11.89
C ASN A 156 -16.61 -45.33 -10.46
N VAL A 157 -16.22 -46.12 -9.47
CA VAL A 157 -16.23 -45.71 -8.05
C VAL A 157 -15.27 -44.54 -7.81
N LEU A 158 -14.03 -44.62 -8.31
CA LEU A 158 -13.03 -43.55 -8.17
C LEU A 158 -13.49 -42.26 -8.87
N SER A 159 -14.13 -42.37 -10.04
CA SER A 159 -14.68 -41.21 -10.76
C SER A 159 -15.81 -40.53 -9.97
N ILE A 160 -16.68 -41.30 -9.31
CA ILE A 160 -17.73 -40.76 -8.43
C ILE A 160 -17.10 -40.09 -7.21
N GLN A 161 -16.12 -40.74 -6.57
CA GLN A 161 -15.40 -40.17 -5.43
C GLN A 161 -14.72 -38.84 -5.75
N LEU A 162 -14.12 -38.69 -6.95
CA LEU A 162 -13.57 -37.40 -7.37
C LEU A 162 -14.65 -36.33 -7.53
N THR A 163 -15.81 -36.69 -8.08
CA THR A 163 -16.94 -35.76 -8.23
C THR A 163 -17.46 -35.31 -6.86
N ASP A 164 -17.54 -36.23 -5.90
CA ASP A 164 -17.96 -35.93 -4.52
C ASP A 164 -16.92 -35.04 -3.83
N LEU A 165 -15.62 -35.32 -3.98
CA LEU A 165 -14.53 -34.49 -3.44
C LEU A 165 -14.49 -33.09 -4.08
N GLU A 166 -14.80 -32.96 -5.36
CA GLU A 166 -14.95 -31.64 -6.01
C GLU A 166 -16.13 -30.85 -5.43
N ALA A 167 -17.23 -31.51 -5.10
CA ALA A 167 -18.36 -30.88 -4.42
C ALA A 167 -18.02 -30.49 -2.98
N GLU A 168 -17.33 -31.36 -2.25
CA GLU A 168 -16.82 -31.09 -0.90
C GLU A 168 -15.87 -29.89 -0.92
N LEU A 169 -14.90 -29.88 -1.85
CA LEU A 169 -13.93 -28.79 -2.01
C LEU A 169 -14.63 -27.44 -2.20
N ARG A 170 -15.61 -27.37 -3.10
CA ARG A 170 -16.41 -26.14 -3.30
C ARG A 170 -17.10 -25.68 -2.01
N SER A 171 -17.59 -26.62 -1.19
CA SER A 171 -18.27 -26.29 0.07
C SER A 171 -17.30 -25.76 1.13
N VAL A 172 -16.14 -26.39 1.30
CA VAL A 172 -15.13 -25.96 2.29
C VAL A 172 -14.43 -24.67 1.84
N GLU A 173 -14.24 -24.47 0.54
CA GLU A 173 -13.74 -23.20 0.00
C GLU A 173 -14.70 -22.04 0.28
N ALA A 174 -16.01 -22.26 0.20
CA ALA A 174 -17.01 -21.25 0.54
C ALA A 174 -16.95 -20.89 2.04
N VAL A 175 -16.78 -21.88 2.92
CA VAL A 175 -16.58 -21.66 4.37
C VAL A 175 -15.30 -20.88 4.63
N ARG A 176 -14.19 -21.24 3.97
CA ARG A 176 -12.91 -20.53 4.09
C ARG A 176 -13.01 -19.08 3.64
N LEU A 177 -13.76 -18.79 2.56
CA LEU A 177 -13.99 -17.43 2.09
C LEU A 177 -14.83 -16.62 3.07
N ASP A 178 -15.89 -17.20 3.65
CA ASP A 178 -16.68 -16.53 4.71
C ASP A 178 -15.84 -16.23 5.96
N ALA A 179 -15.04 -17.21 6.41
CA ALA A 179 -14.11 -17.03 7.52
C ALA A 179 -13.07 -15.94 7.24
N LYS A 180 -12.57 -15.87 6.00
CA LYS A 180 -11.66 -14.82 5.55
C LYS A 180 -12.32 -13.44 5.62
N ASP A 181 -13.55 -13.31 5.12
CA ASP A 181 -14.27 -12.04 5.12
C ASP A 181 -14.53 -11.56 6.57
N LYS A 182 -14.86 -12.48 7.49
CA LYS A 182 -14.97 -12.18 8.93
C LYS A 182 -13.64 -11.72 9.52
N GLN A 183 -12.54 -12.40 9.20
CA GLN A 183 -11.21 -12.02 9.66
C GLN A 183 -10.82 -10.62 9.18
N GLU A 184 -11.03 -10.31 7.88
CA GLU A 184 -10.77 -8.99 7.31
C GLU A 184 -11.65 -7.91 7.95
N ALA A 185 -12.92 -8.21 8.23
CA ALA A 185 -13.83 -7.32 8.93
C ALA A 185 -13.40 -7.05 10.39
N ALA A 186 -12.99 -8.09 11.12
CA ALA A 186 -12.47 -7.96 12.49
C ALA A 186 -11.18 -7.14 12.52
N MET A 187 -10.28 -7.34 11.56
CA MET A 187 -9.06 -6.54 11.42
C MET A 187 -9.35 -5.07 11.12
N LEU A 188 -10.35 -4.79 10.27
CA LEU A 188 -10.76 -3.41 9.97
C LEU A 188 -11.39 -2.74 11.19
N GLU A 189 -12.26 -3.45 11.92
CA GLU A 189 -12.85 -2.94 13.16
C GLU A 189 -11.77 -2.63 14.20
N ASP A 190 -10.77 -3.51 14.32
CA ASP A 190 -9.60 -3.30 15.16
C ASP A 190 -8.83 -2.03 14.77
N GLN A 191 -8.49 -1.88 13.49
CA GLN A 191 -7.79 -0.71 12.97
C GLN A 191 -8.57 0.59 13.23
N LEU A 192 -9.89 0.60 13.01
CA LEU A 192 -10.74 1.77 13.27
C LEU A 192 -10.83 2.09 14.75
N THR A 193 -10.85 1.06 15.60
CA THR A 193 -10.85 1.23 17.06
C THR A 193 -9.52 1.81 17.53
N TRP A 194 -8.40 1.32 17.00
CA TRP A 194 -7.08 1.92 17.22
C TRP A 194 -7.04 3.39 16.81
N GLU A 195 -7.56 3.72 15.62
CA GLU A 195 -7.54 5.10 15.14
C GLU A 195 -8.28 6.05 16.08
N LYS A 196 -9.39 5.59 16.67
CA LYS A 196 -10.16 6.34 17.67
C LYS A 196 -9.41 6.47 19.00
N LEU A 197 -8.84 5.37 19.49
CA LEU A 197 -8.13 5.34 20.78
C LEU A 197 -6.85 6.17 20.76
N ASP A 198 -6.08 6.12 19.66
CA ASP A 198 -4.82 6.87 19.48
C ASP A 198 -5.03 8.30 18.97
N GLY A 199 -6.19 8.59 18.40
CA GLY A 199 -6.52 9.90 17.83
C GLY A 199 -6.32 11.06 18.81
N ASN A 200 -6.61 10.86 20.09
CA ASN A 200 -6.43 11.86 21.13
C ASN A 200 -4.95 12.11 21.44
N CYS A 201 -4.13 11.07 21.60
CA CYS A 201 -2.68 11.19 21.79
C CYS A 201 -2.03 11.89 20.59
N ARG A 202 -2.32 11.45 19.36
CA ARG A 202 -1.78 12.08 18.13
C ARG A 202 -2.18 13.54 17.99
N SER A 203 -3.45 13.86 18.28
CA SER A 203 -3.93 15.25 18.24
C SER A 203 -3.24 16.11 19.29
N ALA A 204 -3.06 15.59 20.51
CA ALA A 204 -2.35 16.28 21.58
C ALA A 204 -0.87 16.50 21.24
N GLN A 205 -0.17 15.49 20.71
CA GLN A 205 1.21 15.58 20.24
C GLN A 205 1.36 16.64 19.15
N LYS A 206 0.50 16.61 18.13
CA LYS A 206 0.51 17.59 17.03
C LYS A 206 0.26 19.01 17.52
N GLN A 207 -0.68 19.20 18.44
CA GLN A 207 -0.93 20.51 19.05
C GLN A 207 0.28 20.97 19.87
N TYR A 208 0.91 20.09 20.62
CA TYR A 208 2.11 20.40 21.40
C TYR A 208 3.30 20.75 20.50
N GLU A 209 3.50 20.05 19.38
CA GLU A 209 4.50 20.39 18.37
C GLU A 209 4.23 21.76 17.74
N ILE A 210 2.96 22.07 17.43
CA ILE A 210 2.57 23.39 16.92
C ILE A 210 2.85 24.46 17.98
N GLU A 211 2.59 24.21 19.25
CA GLU A 211 2.89 25.15 20.34
C GLU A 211 4.39 25.31 20.58
N LEU A 212 5.18 24.23 20.50
CA LEU A 212 6.64 24.29 20.52
C LEU A 212 7.18 25.06 19.31
N ALA A 213 6.61 24.85 18.13
CA ALA A 213 6.96 25.58 16.92
C ALA A 213 6.56 27.06 17.01
N ARG A 214 5.40 27.38 17.61
CA ARG A 214 4.97 28.76 17.90
C ARG A 214 5.86 29.42 18.94
N ALA A 215 6.24 28.71 20.00
CA ALA A 215 7.16 29.21 21.03
C ALA A 215 8.59 29.37 20.49
N ALA A 216 9.04 28.46 19.63
CA ALA A 216 10.30 28.56 18.90
C ALA A 216 10.27 29.68 17.86
N ALA A 217 9.14 29.90 17.17
CA ALA A 217 8.95 31.02 16.26
C ALA A 217 8.84 32.35 17.00
N ALA A 218 8.25 32.40 18.19
CA ALA A 218 8.22 33.58 19.06
C ALA A 218 9.61 33.91 19.61
N ARG A 219 10.42 32.89 19.95
CA ARG A 219 11.84 33.05 20.34
C ARG A 219 12.75 33.35 19.13
N GLY A 220 12.45 32.79 17.97
CA GLY A 220 13.17 32.96 16.71
C GLY A 220 12.78 34.23 15.94
N SER A 221 11.64 34.85 16.28
CA SER A 221 11.29 36.19 15.79
C SER A 221 12.18 37.27 16.40
N ALA A 222 12.95 36.94 17.45
CA ALA A 222 14.01 37.82 17.95
C ALA A 222 15.34 37.68 17.17
N ALA A 223 15.54 36.59 16.39
CA ALA A 223 16.74 36.38 15.58
C ALA A 223 16.48 35.32 14.49
N GLY A 224 15.95 35.74 13.34
CA GLY A 224 15.60 34.83 12.25
C GLY A 224 16.80 33.97 11.81
N GLY A 225 16.62 32.65 11.76
CA GLY A 225 17.56 31.64 11.28
C GLY A 225 17.18 30.23 11.75
N VAL A 226 17.58 29.20 11.01
CA VAL A 226 17.45 27.79 11.42
C VAL A 226 18.52 27.51 12.48
N SER A 227 18.20 26.76 13.55
CA SER A 227 19.20 26.46 14.57
C SER A 227 20.37 25.66 13.97
N ALA A 228 21.59 25.93 14.44
CA ALA A 228 22.77 25.18 14.01
C ALA A 228 22.65 23.67 14.30
N ALA A 229 21.83 23.29 15.28
CA ALA A 229 21.52 21.90 15.60
C ALA A 229 20.70 21.20 14.50
N ALA A 230 19.84 21.92 13.78
CA ALA A 230 19.05 21.39 12.66
C ALA A 230 19.80 21.46 11.33
N THR A 231 20.92 22.17 11.25
CA THR A 231 21.74 22.29 10.03
C THR A 231 23.25 22.13 10.35
N PRO A 232 23.66 21.03 11.01
CA PRO A 232 25.04 20.86 11.45
C PRO A 232 26.00 20.82 10.25
N ASN A 233 27.08 21.61 10.34
CA ASN A 233 28.11 21.71 9.30
C ASN A 233 27.55 22.03 7.89
N PHE A 234 26.51 22.87 7.82
CA PHE A 234 25.91 23.32 6.56
C PHE A 234 26.96 23.97 5.65
N LEU A 235 27.03 23.50 4.41
CA LEU A 235 27.88 24.07 3.37
C LEU A 235 27.09 25.02 2.48
N CYS A 236 27.71 26.14 2.10
CA CYS A 236 27.17 27.03 1.09
C CYS A 236 26.89 26.26 -0.23
N PRO A 237 25.63 26.21 -0.70
CA PRO A 237 25.28 25.46 -1.92
C PRO A 237 25.74 26.14 -3.20
N PHE A 238 25.97 27.46 -3.15
CA PHE A 238 26.38 28.25 -4.32
C PHE A 238 27.41 29.34 -3.93
N PRO A 239 28.68 28.96 -3.71
CA PRO A 239 29.74 29.90 -3.34
C PRO A 239 29.91 31.02 -4.39
N GLY A 240 30.07 32.25 -3.92
CA GLY A 240 30.26 33.43 -4.79
C GLY A 240 28.97 33.98 -5.43
N SER A 241 27.81 33.38 -5.13
CA SER A 241 26.52 33.95 -5.53
C SER A 241 26.15 35.20 -4.74
N SER A 242 25.24 36.00 -5.30
CA SER A 242 24.64 37.15 -4.62
C SER A 242 23.19 36.86 -4.27
N PHE A 243 22.77 37.24 -3.06
CA PHE A 243 21.43 36.97 -2.56
C PHE A 243 21.02 37.98 -1.50
N THR A 244 19.71 38.21 -1.39
CA THR A 244 19.07 39.08 -0.40
C THR A 244 17.99 38.30 0.34
N ASN A 245 17.45 38.85 1.42
CA ASN A 245 16.33 38.21 2.13
C ASN A 245 15.05 38.34 1.30
N SER A 246 14.82 37.36 0.43
CA SER A 246 13.62 37.29 -0.42
C SER A 246 12.49 36.47 0.20
N TRP A 247 12.62 36.02 1.45
CA TRP A 247 11.62 35.18 2.11
C TRP A 247 10.28 35.91 2.24
N GLY A 248 9.19 35.21 1.91
CA GLY A 248 7.84 35.77 1.95
C GLY A 248 7.54 36.79 0.85
N ALA A 249 8.49 37.13 -0.02
CA ALA A 249 8.26 38.04 -1.13
C ALA A 249 7.14 37.51 -2.05
N PRO A 250 6.29 38.39 -2.63
CA PRO A 250 5.20 37.95 -3.50
C PRO A 250 5.69 37.18 -4.73
N ARG A 251 5.00 36.09 -5.06
CA ARG A 251 5.20 35.27 -6.28
C ARG A 251 3.89 35.14 -7.05
N SER A 252 3.99 34.65 -8.30
CA SER A 252 2.82 34.38 -9.14
C SER A 252 1.79 33.50 -8.43
N GLY A 253 0.51 33.86 -8.60
CA GLY A 253 -0.62 33.15 -7.98
C GLY A 253 -0.84 33.47 -6.49
N GLY A 254 -0.33 34.60 -5.99
CA GLY A 254 -0.55 35.05 -4.60
C GLY A 254 0.27 34.28 -3.56
N ARG A 255 1.27 33.51 -3.99
CA ARG A 255 2.14 32.71 -3.11
C ARG A 255 3.21 33.61 -2.47
N GLY A 256 3.56 33.33 -1.23
CA GLY A 256 4.76 33.86 -0.60
C GLY A 256 5.98 33.01 -0.95
N HIS A 257 7.11 33.64 -1.23
CA HIS A 257 8.36 32.96 -1.54
C HIS A 257 8.86 32.11 -0.36
N GLN A 258 9.00 30.79 -0.56
CA GLN A 258 9.40 29.82 0.47
C GLN A 258 10.91 29.51 0.46
N GLY A 259 11.71 30.39 -0.15
CA GLY A 259 13.15 30.18 -0.30
C GLY A 259 13.96 31.46 -0.34
N THR A 260 15.23 31.30 -0.71
CA THR A 260 16.13 32.40 -1.07
C THR A 260 16.67 32.15 -2.48
N ASP A 261 16.59 33.18 -3.33
CA ASP A 261 17.14 33.10 -4.68
C ASP A 261 18.60 33.57 -4.65
N MET A 262 19.51 32.68 -5.06
CA MET A 262 20.96 32.89 -5.12
C MET A 262 21.37 33.11 -6.58
N MET A 263 21.67 34.36 -6.91
CA MET A 263 21.97 34.80 -8.27
C MET A 263 23.41 34.47 -8.64
N GLY A 264 23.61 33.92 -9.84
CA GLY A 264 24.93 33.59 -10.37
C GLY A 264 24.88 33.18 -11.85
N PRO A 265 26.03 32.88 -12.47
CA PRO A 265 26.06 32.57 -13.90
C PRO A 265 25.38 31.24 -14.22
N TYR A 266 24.76 31.14 -15.39
CA TYR A 266 24.21 29.88 -15.92
C TYR A 266 25.31 28.82 -16.01
N GLY A 267 25.00 27.58 -15.64
CA GLY A 267 25.95 26.46 -15.70
C GLY A 267 26.96 26.42 -14.56
N ALA A 268 26.92 27.37 -13.61
CA ALA A 268 27.78 27.32 -12.43
C ALA A 268 27.48 26.06 -11.57
N PRO A 269 28.49 25.38 -11.00
CA PRO A 269 28.26 24.20 -10.19
C PRO A 269 27.53 24.55 -8.88
N LEU A 270 26.58 23.71 -8.52
CA LEU A 270 25.85 23.75 -7.25
C LEU A 270 26.27 22.57 -6.39
N TYR A 271 26.46 22.81 -5.10
CA TYR A 271 27.08 21.85 -4.18
C TYR A 271 26.09 21.33 -3.14
N ALA A 272 26.27 20.08 -2.70
CA ALA A 272 25.51 19.48 -1.62
C ALA A 272 25.78 20.21 -0.30
N SER A 273 24.77 20.88 0.26
CA SER A 273 24.86 21.54 1.57
C SER A 273 25.12 20.58 2.74
N ALA A 274 24.88 19.28 2.57
CA ALA A 274 25.09 18.23 3.58
C ALA A 274 25.32 16.86 2.90
N SER A 275 25.83 15.88 3.65
CA SER A 275 25.82 14.48 3.20
C SER A 275 24.40 13.91 3.30
N GLY A 276 24.01 13.06 2.35
CA GLY A 276 22.66 12.51 2.30
C GLY A 276 22.31 11.83 0.98
N THR A 277 21.02 11.68 0.73
CA THR A 277 20.47 11.07 -0.50
C THR A 277 19.74 12.09 -1.35
N LEU A 278 20.07 12.13 -2.64
CA LEU A 278 19.45 13.04 -3.61
C LEU A 278 18.27 12.40 -4.34
N TYR A 279 17.26 13.22 -4.64
CA TYR A 279 16.13 12.85 -5.48
C TYR A 279 15.89 13.93 -6.52
N THR A 280 15.90 13.55 -7.79
CA THR A 280 15.70 14.47 -8.91
C THR A 280 14.24 14.49 -9.35
N ALA A 281 13.72 15.65 -9.73
CA ALA A 281 12.41 15.78 -10.35
C ALA A 281 12.38 16.88 -11.43
N SER A 282 11.26 16.99 -12.12
CA SER A 282 10.98 18.11 -13.03
C SER A 282 9.53 18.58 -12.89
N SER A 283 9.30 19.89 -12.90
CA SER A 283 7.95 20.48 -12.84
C SER A 283 7.88 21.82 -13.57
N SER A 284 6.66 22.30 -13.87
CA SER A 284 6.46 23.60 -14.52
C SER A 284 6.93 24.78 -13.66
N LEU A 285 6.78 24.69 -12.33
CA LEU A 285 7.21 25.74 -11.40
C LEU A 285 8.72 25.64 -11.12
N GLY A 286 9.18 24.52 -10.57
CA GLY A 286 10.57 24.37 -10.13
C GLY A 286 11.58 24.08 -11.26
N GLY A 287 11.10 23.77 -12.46
CA GLY A 287 11.98 23.31 -13.54
C GLY A 287 12.61 21.98 -13.19
N LYS A 288 13.89 21.81 -13.54
CA LYS A 288 14.71 20.69 -13.07
C LYS A 288 15.10 20.94 -11.61
N THR A 289 14.81 19.97 -10.75
CA THR A 289 14.96 20.13 -9.31
C THR A 289 15.70 18.97 -8.69
N VAL A 290 16.31 19.26 -7.54
CA VAL A 290 17.00 18.31 -6.69
C VAL A 290 16.52 18.50 -5.25
N TRP A 291 16.13 17.39 -4.62
CA TRP A 291 15.91 17.29 -3.20
C TRP A 291 17.08 16.53 -2.57
N LEU A 292 17.81 17.17 -1.65
CA LEU A 292 18.81 16.50 -0.82
C LEU A 292 18.20 16.23 0.55
N ILE A 293 18.01 14.95 0.89
CA ILE A 293 17.61 14.54 2.24
C ILE A 293 18.90 14.23 2.99
N ALA A 294 19.26 15.08 3.95
CA ALA A 294 20.46 14.89 4.75
C ALA A 294 20.33 13.70 5.69
N ASP A 295 21.45 13.09 6.07
CA ASP A 295 21.47 11.92 6.97
C ASP A 295 20.79 12.18 8.33
N TYR A 296 20.71 13.44 8.75
CA TYR A 296 20.04 13.91 9.97
C TYR A 296 18.58 14.37 9.74
N GLY A 297 17.99 14.10 8.58
CA GLY A 297 16.56 14.24 8.31
C GLY A 297 16.11 15.60 7.75
N THR A 298 16.93 16.65 7.80
CA THR A 298 16.61 17.92 7.11
C THR A 298 16.67 17.75 5.60
N ALA A 299 15.70 18.32 4.89
CA ALA A 299 15.67 18.31 3.44
C ALA A 299 16.01 19.70 2.86
N TYR A 300 16.81 19.71 1.80
CA TYR A 300 17.19 20.90 1.05
C TYR A 300 16.65 20.81 -0.37
N TYR A 301 16.01 21.87 -0.82
CA TYR A 301 15.44 21.95 -2.16
C TYR A 301 16.24 22.88 -3.04
N TYR A 302 16.61 22.41 -4.23
CA TYR A 302 17.33 23.15 -5.25
C TYR A 302 16.47 23.17 -6.51
N ALA A 303 16.14 24.35 -7.03
CA ALA A 303 15.30 24.50 -8.21
C ALA A 303 15.93 25.41 -9.27
N HIS A 304 15.32 25.38 -10.45
CA HIS A 304 15.72 26.09 -11.67
C HIS A 304 17.03 25.60 -12.30
N LEU A 305 17.46 24.37 -12.02
CA LEU A 305 18.72 23.83 -12.53
C LEU A 305 18.73 23.76 -14.07
N SER A 306 19.89 23.96 -14.68
CA SER A 306 20.08 23.72 -16.12
C SER A 306 20.24 22.22 -16.41
N SER A 307 21.00 21.54 -15.56
CA SER A 307 21.30 20.11 -15.64
C SER A 307 21.75 19.55 -14.30
N TYR A 308 21.73 18.23 -14.20
CA TYR A 308 22.35 17.43 -13.14
C TYR A 308 22.82 16.11 -13.78
N ASN A 309 23.94 15.55 -13.29
CA ASN A 309 24.54 14.31 -13.80
C ASN A 309 24.43 13.15 -12.80
N LEU A 310 23.43 13.19 -11.92
CA LEU A 310 23.20 12.21 -10.87
C LEU A 310 21.82 11.56 -11.04
N SER A 311 21.75 10.26 -10.79
CA SER A 311 20.48 9.52 -10.77
C SER A 311 19.73 9.80 -9.46
N SER A 312 18.41 9.81 -9.51
CA SER A 312 17.58 9.85 -8.29
C SER A 312 17.91 8.65 -7.38
N GLY A 313 18.00 8.88 -6.07
CA GLY A 313 18.43 7.91 -5.07
C GLY A 313 19.95 7.85 -4.84
N THR A 314 20.74 8.71 -5.49
CA THR A 314 22.20 8.72 -5.32
C THR A 314 22.60 9.30 -3.96
N ALA A 315 23.44 8.58 -3.22
CA ALA A 315 24.09 9.09 -2.02
C ALA A 315 25.21 10.07 -2.41
N VAL A 316 25.29 11.20 -1.70
CA VAL A 316 26.31 12.23 -1.91
C VAL A 316 26.91 12.67 -0.59
N SER A 317 28.16 13.11 -0.67
CA SER A 317 28.84 13.78 0.42
C SER A 317 28.62 15.29 0.36
N ARG A 318 28.65 15.94 1.51
CA ARG A 318 28.69 17.41 1.60
C ARG A 318 29.81 17.95 0.70
N GLY A 319 29.47 18.88 -0.20
CA GLY A 319 30.40 19.48 -1.15
C GLY A 319 30.50 18.77 -2.50
N ASP A 320 29.80 17.66 -2.71
CA ASP A 320 29.68 17.08 -4.05
C ASP A 320 28.85 17.99 -4.96
N VAL A 321 29.15 17.99 -6.26
CA VAL A 321 28.37 18.73 -7.24
C VAL A 321 27.05 17.99 -7.48
N VAL A 322 25.93 18.66 -7.18
CA VAL A 322 24.58 18.07 -7.27
C VAL A 322 23.79 18.55 -8.50
N GLY A 323 24.31 19.55 -9.19
CA GLY A 323 23.69 20.11 -10.38
C GLY A 323 24.37 21.40 -10.81
N TYR A 324 23.76 22.06 -11.79
CA TYR A 324 24.27 23.29 -12.37
C TYR A 324 23.19 24.35 -12.39
N ASN A 325 23.57 25.58 -12.03
CA ASN A 325 22.69 26.74 -12.00
C ASN A 325 22.04 26.96 -13.37
N GLY A 326 20.81 27.45 -13.39
CA GLY A 326 20.05 27.64 -14.62
C GLY A 326 18.87 28.57 -14.44
N ASP A 327 17.92 28.47 -15.36
CA ASP A 327 16.67 29.23 -15.39
C ASP A 327 15.47 28.33 -15.73
N SER A 328 15.54 27.01 -15.52
CA SER A 328 14.45 26.12 -15.95
C SER A 328 13.16 26.31 -15.14
N GLY A 329 12.01 25.90 -15.70
CA GLY A 329 10.70 26.05 -15.05
C GLY A 329 10.15 27.46 -15.21
N ASN A 330 9.57 28.02 -14.16
CA ASN A 330 8.97 29.36 -14.23
C ASN A 330 10.00 30.50 -14.14
N ALA A 331 11.29 30.18 -14.01
CA ALA A 331 12.40 31.12 -14.11
C ALA A 331 12.85 31.37 -15.57
N SER A 332 12.29 30.63 -16.54
CA SER A 332 12.77 30.61 -17.93
C SER A 332 12.73 32.00 -18.56
N GLY A 333 13.85 32.40 -19.17
CA GLY A 333 14.01 33.72 -19.79
C GLY A 333 14.29 34.86 -18.79
N GLY A 334 14.39 34.54 -17.50
CA GLY A 334 14.87 35.44 -16.44
C GLY A 334 16.38 35.33 -16.21
N ALA A 335 16.86 36.02 -15.16
CA ALA A 335 18.25 35.88 -14.72
C ALA A 335 18.47 34.49 -14.07
N PRO A 336 19.52 33.75 -14.45
CA PRO A 336 19.82 32.45 -13.85
C PRO A 336 20.06 32.55 -12.33
N HIS A 337 19.43 31.67 -11.57
CA HIS A 337 19.52 31.65 -10.11
C HIS A 337 19.18 30.28 -9.54
N LEU A 338 19.77 29.97 -8.39
CA LEU A 338 19.36 28.86 -7.57
C LEU A 338 18.25 29.33 -6.63
N HIS A 339 17.07 28.75 -6.75
CA HIS A 339 16.06 28.85 -5.71
C HIS A 339 16.32 27.77 -4.65
N PHE A 340 16.63 28.18 -3.42
CA PHE A 340 17.03 27.30 -2.33
C PHE A 340 16.04 27.36 -1.15
N GLU A 341 15.59 26.19 -0.67
CA GLU A 341 14.73 26.06 0.52
C GLU A 341 15.34 25.11 1.56
N ILE A 342 15.01 25.33 2.84
CA ILE A 342 15.39 24.47 3.97
C ILE A 342 14.12 23.96 4.64
N HIS A 343 14.03 22.63 4.80
CA HIS A 343 12.91 21.92 5.43
C HIS A 343 13.43 21.10 6.62
N PRO A 344 13.45 21.66 7.84
CA PRO A 344 14.07 21.02 9.00
C PRO A 344 13.45 19.68 9.39
N ASN A 345 12.17 19.49 9.06
CA ASN A 345 11.40 18.29 9.40
C ASN A 345 11.21 17.35 8.19
N GLY A 346 12.11 17.44 7.20
CA GLY A 346 12.15 16.54 6.04
C GLY A 346 11.35 17.01 4.83
N ARG A 347 11.46 16.23 3.74
CA ARG A 347 10.87 16.58 2.44
C ARG A 347 9.35 16.70 2.56
N GLY A 348 8.81 17.83 2.11
CA GLY A 348 7.36 18.12 2.17
C GLY A 348 6.89 18.77 3.48
N SER A 349 7.77 18.98 4.46
CA SER A 349 7.45 19.80 5.64
C SER A 349 7.41 21.29 5.28
N SER A 350 6.97 22.13 6.22
CA SER A 350 7.09 23.59 6.07
C SER A 350 8.55 23.99 5.89
N ALA A 351 8.80 24.90 4.94
CA ALA A 351 10.09 25.56 4.77
C ALA A 351 10.31 26.60 5.89
N VAL A 352 11.57 26.96 6.11
CA VAL A 352 11.98 28.07 7.00
C VAL A 352 12.89 29.02 6.23
N ASN A 353 13.00 30.27 6.69
CA ASN A 353 13.79 31.29 6.00
C ASN A 353 15.27 30.86 5.84
N PRO A 354 15.75 30.59 4.62
CA PRO A 354 17.13 30.15 4.40
C PRO A 354 18.15 31.28 4.54
N TYR A 355 17.72 32.54 4.35
CA TYR A 355 18.62 33.69 4.24
C TYR A 355 19.64 33.80 5.38
N PRO A 356 19.27 33.65 6.66
CA PRO A 356 20.23 33.76 7.76
C PRO A 356 21.28 32.63 7.76
N THR A 357 20.86 31.40 7.44
CA THR A 357 21.76 30.24 7.30
C THR A 357 22.70 30.43 6.12
N LEU A 358 22.19 30.94 5.00
CA LEU A 358 23.00 31.26 3.82
C LEU A 358 24.00 32.39 4.09
N VAL A 359 23.60 33.44 4.81
CA VAL A 359 24.53 34.52 5.23
C VAL A 359 25.65 33.95 6.09
N ALA A 360 25.35 33.06 7.03
CA ALA A 360 26.36 32.48 7.91
C ALA A 360 27.35 31.54 7.19
N ALA A 361 26.93 30.89 6.09
CA ALA A 361 27.73 29.87 5.42
C ALA A 361 28.40 30.34 4.11
N CYS A 362 27.84 31.35 3.46
CA CYS A 362 28.29 31.80 2.13
C CYS A 362 29.03 33.14 2.13
N ARG A 363 29.17 33.80 3.30
CA ARG A 363 29.84 35.11 3.42
C ARG A 363 31.01 35.08 4.39
#